data_AF-H1VFL0-F1
#
_entry.id   AF-H1VFL0-F1
#
_cell.length_a   1.000
_cell.length_b   1.000
_cell.length_c   1.000
_cell.angle_alpha   90.00
_cell.angle_beta   90.00
_cell.angle_gamma   90.00
#
_symmetry.space_group_name_H-M   'P 1'
#
loop_
_entity.id
_entity.type
_entity.pdbx_description
1 polymer ?
#
loop_
_entity_poly.entity_id
_entity_poly.type
_entity_poly.pdbx_seq_one_letter_code
_entity_poly.pdbx_strand_id
1 'polypeptide(L)'
;MHCINYIYQTINGDYYFPNITEGQKKKQKSHLSHCLYHLMSSAKCQADMTPVLLHWTVDDHVPVLKWDGVQRSCVDWESLMKWGDEHSMTHSETMPSVSKMKHPIYGHFVDERGRFILANAEGVVDFEEFSQRPDYQQWAREQGMGAGKEDAERFLEEFARKQNERHHH
;
A
#
# COMPACT_ATOMS: atom_id res chain seq x y z
N MET A 1 7.61 -6.01 -2.37
CA MET A 1 6.88 -7.16 -1.78
C MET A 1 5.63 -6.78 -0.95
N HIS A 2 5.13 -5.54 -1.01
CA HIS A 2 3.99 -5.09 -0.21
C HIS A 2 2.70 -5.93 -0.38
N CYS A 3 2.18 -6.08 -1.60
CA CYS A 3 0.92 -6.78 -1.85
C CYS A 3 0.95 -8.25 -1.41
N ILE A 4 2.05 -8.96 -1.68
CA ILE A 4 2.20 -10.37 -1.30
C ILE A 4 2.26 -10.53 0.23
N ASN A 5 3.01 -9.65 0.91
CA ASN A 5 3.02 -9.64 2.37
C ASN A 5 1.64 -9.37 2.96
N TYR A 6 0.85 -8.49 2.33
CA TYR A 6 -0.52 -8.21 2.78
C TYR A 6 -1.46 -9.40 2.63
N ILE A 7 -1.35 -10.14 1.51
CA ILE A 7 -2.07 -11.40 1.32
C ILE A 7 -1.69 -12.39 2.42
N TYR A 8 -0.40 -12.55 2.70
CA TYR A 8 0.09 -13.45 3.74
C TYR A 8 -0.44 -13.09 5.13
N GLN A 9 -0.40 -11.81 5.50
CA GLN A 9 -0.93 -11.35 6.78
C GLN A 9 -2.44 -11.57 6.89
N THR A 10 -3.17 -11.35 5.79
CA THR A 10 -4.63 -11.54 5.75
C THR A 10 -5.02 -13.01 5.89
N ILE A 11 -4.26 -13.93 5.26
CA ILE A 11 -4.45 -15.38 5.43
C ILE A 11 -4.22 -15.78 6.89
N ASN A 12 -3.23 -15.16 7.55
CA ASN A 12 -2.90 -15.41 8.95
C ASN A 12 -3.55 -14.36 9.88
N GLY A 13 -4.79 -13.99 9.58
CA GLY A 13 -5.46 -12.85 10.21
C GLY A 13 -5.63 -12.98 11.71
N ASP A 14 -5.76 -14.19 12.24
CA ASP A 14 -5.86 -14.42 13.70
C ASP A 14 -4.61 -13.94 14.44
N TYR A 15 -3.43 -14.04 13.82
CA TYR A 15 -2.17 -13.58 14.40
C TYR A 15 -1.93 -12.09 14.15
N TYR A 16 -2.16 -11.62 12.91
CA TYR A 16 -1.82 -10.24 12.53
C TYR A 16 -2.91 -9.22 12.88
N PHE A 17 -4.16 -9.65 13.00
CA PHE A 17 -5.33 -8.79 13.20
C PHE A 17 -6.32 -9.36 14.23
N PRO A 18 -5.87 -9.76 15.45
CA PRO A 18 -6.70 -10.50 16.42
C PRO A 18 -7.96 -9.76 16.90
N ASN A 19 -8.01 -8.42 16.77
CA ASN A 19 -9.11 -7.57 17.24
C ASN A 19 -9.74 -6.74 16.11
N ILE A 20 -9.68 -7.21 14.87
CA ILE A 20 -10.17 -6.46 13.72
C ILE A 20 -11.70 -6.35 13.71
N THR A 21 -12.19 -5.12 13.56
CA THR A 21 -13.63 -4.83 13.46
C THR A 21 -14.18 -5.19 12.07
N GLU A 22 -15.50 -5.36 11.95
CA GLU A 22 -16.14 -5.62 10.65
C GLU A 22 -15.92 -4.49 9.62
N GLY A 23 -15.91 -3.24 10.07
CA GLY A 23 -15.58 -2.09 9.20
C GLY A 23 -14.16 -2.17 8.65
N GLN A 24 -13.19 -2.54 9.50
CA GLN A 24 -11.80 -2.75 9.09
C GLN A 24 -11.65 -3.97 8.16
N LYS A 25 -12.36 -5.07 8.41
CA LYS A 25 -12.39 -6.25 7.52
C LYS A 25 -12.89 -5.88 6.12
N LYS A 26 -13.94 -5.03 6.02
CA LYS A 26 -14.45 -4.56 4.73
C LYS A 26 -13.39 -3.75 3.96
N LYS A 27 -12.65 -2.88 4.66
CA LYS A 27 -11.54 -2.11 4.07
C LYS A 27 -10.38 -3.02 3.64
N GLN A 28 -10.00 -3.99 4.48
CA GLN A 28 -9.00 -4.99 4.17
C GLN A 28 -9.38 -5.80 2.93
N LYS A 29 -10.64 -6.23 2.80
CA LYS A 29 -11.12 -6.93 1.61
C LYS A 29 -11.01 -6.06 0.35
N SER A 30 -11.40 -4.78 0.44
CA SER A 30 -11.25 -3.83 -0.67
C SER A 30 -9.78 -3.69 -1.11
N HIS A 31 -8.88 -3.51 -0.13
CA HIS A 31 -7.45 -3.40 -0.36
C HIS A 31 -6.91 -4.70 -1.00
N LEU A 32 -7.28 -5.88 -0.47
CA LEU A 32 -6.88 -7.17 -1.01
C LEU A 32 -7.32 -7.35 -2.47
N SER A 33 -8.57 -6.97 -2.80
CA SER A 33 -9.07 -7.02 -4.17
C SER A 33 -8.25 -6.14 -5.13
N HIS A 34 -7.88 -4.93 -4.71
CA HIS A 34 -7.02 -4.04 -5.48
C HIS A 34 -5.60 -4.61 -5.64
N CYS A 35 -4.99 -5.11 -4.55
CA CYS A 35 -3.67 -5.76 -4.59
C CYS A 35 -3.65 -6.94 -5.57
N LEU A 36 -4.66 -7.81 -5.49
CA LEU A 36 -4.79 -8.97 -6.38
C LEU A 36 -4.95 -8.53 -7.83
N TYR A 37 -5.76 -7.49 -8.09
CA TYR A 37 -5.89 -6.95 -9.44
C TYR A 37 -4.55 -6.47 -10.01
N HIS A 38 -3.75 -5.72 -9.23
CA HIS A 38 -2.44 -5.26 -9.67
C HIS A 38 -1.46 -6.41 -9.91
N LEU A 39 -1.39 -7.39 -9.00
CA LEU A 39 -0.54 -8.58 -9.18
C LEU A 39 -0.94 -9.38 -10.42
N MET A 40 -2.24 -9.58 -10.64
CA MET A 40 -2.75 -10.25 -11.85
C MET A 40 -2.43 -9.46 -13.11
N SER A 41 -2.55 -8.13 -13.08
CA SER A 41 -2.20 -7.27 -14.22
C SER A 41 -0.72 -7.37 -14.56
N SER A 42 0.17 -7.26 -13.56
CA SER A 42 1.61 -7.44 -13.76
C SER A 42 1.95 -8.84 -14.28
N ALA A 43 1.34 -9.88 -13.73
CA ALA A 43 1.55 -11.26 -14.19
C ALA A 43 1.08 -11.49 -15.63
N LYS A 44 0.03 -10.80 -16.10
CA LYS A 44 -0.37 -10.83 -17.51
C LYS A 44 0.66 -10.18 -18.42
N CYS A 45 1.29 -9.09 -17.98
CA CYS A 45 2.32 -8.37 -18.74
C CYS A 45 3.67 -9.10 -18.77
N GLN A 46 3.99 -9.87 -17.73
CA GLN A 46 5.15 -10.76 -17.69
C GLN A 46 4.67 -12.22 -17.52
N ALA A 47 4.03 -12.75 -18.56
CA ALA A 47 3.54 -14.13 -18.53
C ALA A 47 4.69 -15.13 -18.38
N ASP A 48 4.56 -16.04 -17.41
CA ASP A 48 5.46 -17.17 -17.25
C ASP A 48 5.05 -18.30 -18.18
N MET A 49 5.90 -18.59 -19.17
CA MET A 49 5.67 -19.65 -20.17
C MET A 49 6.25 -21.00 -19.74
N THR A 50 6.76 -21.13 -18.52
CA THR A 50 7.29 -22.40 -18.00
C THR A 50 6.15 -23.43 -17.90
N PRO A 51 6.23 -24.57 -18.59
CA PRO A 51 5.15 -25.55 -18.58
C PRO A 51 5.01 -26.18 -17.20
N VAL A 52 3.77 -26.27 -16.72
CA VAL A 52 3.41 -27.02 -15.51
C VAL A 52 2.53 -28.19 -15.95
N LEU A 53 2.98 -29.41 -15.64
CA LEU A 53 2.26 -30.63 -16.02
C LEU A 53 1.18 -30.96 -14.98
N LEU A 54 0.23 -31.79 -15.37
CA LEU A 54 -0.78 -32.35 -14.48
C LEU A 54 -0.38 -33.77 -14.07
N HIS A 55 -0.79 -34.18 -12.86
CA HIS A 55 -0.66 -35.56 -12.38
C HIS A 55 -1.85 -35.94 -11.50
N TRP A 56 -2.03 -37.25 -11.29
CA TRP A 56 -3.07 -37.80 -10.44
C TRP A 56 -2.51 -38.12 -9.05
N THR A 57 -3.30 -37.86 -8.02
CA THR A 57 -3.03 -38.24 -6.63
C THR A 57 -4.14 -39.20 -6.16
N VAL A 58 -3.94 -39.85 -5.01
CA VAL A 58 -4.98 -40.71 -4.41
C VAL A 58 -6.10 -39.92 -3.74
N ASP A 59 -5.82 -38.66 -3.36
CA ASP A 59 -6.73 -37.80 -2.61
C ASP A 59 -7.62 -36.92 -3.52
N ASP A 60 -7.24 -36.77 -4.80
CA ASP A 60 -7.93 -35.90 -5.75
C ASP A 60 -8.64 -36.71 -6.87
N HIS A 61 -9.93 -36.45 -7.03
CA HIS A 61 -10.75 -37.02 -8.11
C HIS A 61 -10.53 -36.32 -9.47
N VAL A 62 -9.72 -35.26 -9.50
CA VAL A 62 -9.30 -34.49 -10.68
C VAL A 62 -7.77 -34.34 -10.67
N PRO A 63 -7.09 -34.20 -11.82
CA PRO A 63 -5.65 -34.10 -11.81
C PRO A 63 -5.21 -32.73 -11.28
N VAL A 64 -4.10 -32.72 -10.55
CA VAL A 64 -3.54 -31.52 -9.91
C VAL A 64 -2.20 -31.13 -10.54
N LEU A 65 -1.79 -29.89 -10.33
CA LEU A 65 -0.52 -29.35 -10.85
C LEU A 65 0.67 -30.10 -10.24
N LYS A 66 1.58 -30.56 -11.10
CA LYS A 66 2.87 -31.12 -10.72
C LYS A 66 3.94 -30.02 -10.80
N TRP A 67 4.34 -29.51 -9.64
CA TRP A 67 5.37 -28.49 -9.53
C TRP A 67 6.80 -29.05 -9.67
N ASP A 68 6.98 -30.34 -9.38
CA ASP A 68 8.26 -31.02 -9.53
C ASP A 68 8.77 -30.96 -10.98
N GLY A 69 9.99 -30.46 -11.16
CA GLY A 69 10.60 -30.30 -12.48
C GLY A 69 10.25 -29.00 -13.20
N VAL A 70 9.38 -28.15 -12.65
CA VAL A 70 9.12 -26.82 -13.17
C VAL A 70 10.29 -25.90 -12.81
N GLN A 71 11.21 -25.70 -13.75
CA GLN A 71 12.43 -24.91 -13.54
C GLN A 71 12.20 -23.43 -13.86
N ARG A 72 12.52 -22.55 -12.92
CA ARG A 72 12.56 -21.10 -13.11
C ARG A 72 13.90 -20.57 -12.62
N SER A 73 14.45 -19.59 -13.33
CA SER A 73 15.59 -18.83 -12.82
C SER A 73 15.06 -17.70 -11.96
N CYS A 74 15.42 -17.68 -10.68
CA CYS A 74 15.11 -16.55 -9.82
C CYS A 74 15.89 -15.31 -10.27
N VAL A 75 15.28 -14.14 -10.07
CA VAL A 75 15.99 -12.87 -10.19
C VAL A 75 17.00 -12.79 -9.04
N ASP A 76 18.20 -12.28 -9.33
CA ASP A 76 19.15 -11.89 -8.29
C ASP A 76 18.59 -10.67 -7.54
N TRP A 77 17.95 -10.95 -6.41
CA TRP A 77 17.32 -9.93 -5.58
C TRP A 77 18.31 -8.97 -4.96
N GLU A 78 19.52 -9.41 -4.64
CA GLU A 78 20.51 -8.52 -4.03
C GLU A 78 20.96 -7.47 -5.05
N SER A 79 21.33 -7.91 -6.26
CA SER A 79 21.68 -7.00 -7.35
C SER A 79 20.52 -6.10 -7.74
N LEU A 80 19.29 -6.63 -7.80
CA LEU A 80 18.10 -5.84 -8.11
C LEU A 80 17.82 -4.77 -7.05
N MET A 81 17.89 -5.12 -5.77
CA MET A 81 17.67 -4.18 -4.68
C MET A 81 18.78 -3.13 -4.64
N LYS A 82 20.04 -3.53 -4.83
CA LYS A 82 21.18 -2.59 -4.92
C LYS A 82 21.00 -1.60 -6.08
N TRP A 83 20.66 -2.10 -7.27
CA TRP A 83 20.32 -1.25 -8.42
C TRP A 83 19.16 -0.31 -8.07
N GLY A 84 18.11 -0.86 -7.45
CA GLY A 84 16.93 -0.13 -7.01
C GLY A 84 17.24 0.93 -5.96
N ASP A 85 18.22 0.74 -5.08
CA ASP A 85 18.66 1.73 -4.10
C ASP A 85 19.51 2.82 -4.77
N GLU A 86 20.45 2.44 -5.65
CA GLU A 86 21.30 3.38 -6.41
C GLU A 86 20.51 4.26 -7.39
N HIS A 87 19.43 3.72 -7.95
CA HIS A 87 18.56 4.37 -8.93
C HIS A 87 17.19 4.70 -8.35
N SER A 88 16.97 4.43 -7.07
CA SER A 88 15.89 5.09 -6.35
C SER A 88 16.15 6.57 -6.55
N MET A 89 15.10 7.33 -6.85
CA MET A 89 15.24 8.77 -6.80
C MET A 89 15.81 9.09 -5.42
N THR A 90 17.08 9.46 -5.38
CA THR A 90 17.74 9.88 -4.16
C THR A 90 16.79 10.88 -3.54
N HIS A 91 16.45 10.64 -2.28
CA HIS A 91 16.28 11.68 -1.28
C HIS A 91 16.57 13.04 -1.92
N SER A 92 15.53 13.75 -2.37
CA SER A 92 15.72 15.17 -2.48
C SER A 92 16.24 15.58 -1.10
N GLU A 93 17.23 16.46 -1.03
CA GLU A 93 17.63 17.04 0.27
C GLU A 93 16.42 17.64 1.03
N THR A 94 15.27 17.77 0.34
CA THR A 94 13.96 18.19 0.85
C THR A 94 12.94 17.08 1.13
N MET A 95 13.21 15.82 0.76
CA MET A 95 12.32 14.67 0.93
C MET A 95 12.99 13.68 1.92
N PRO A 96 12.80 13.86 3.23
CA PRO A 96 13.32 12.91 4.19
C PRO A 96 12.66 11.54 3.93
N SER A 97 13.26 10.46 4.42
CA SER A 97 12.80 9.06 4.28
C SER A 97 11.27 8.96 4.24
N VAL A 98 10.68 8.02 3.49
CA VAL A 98 9.21 7.76 3.58
C VAL A 98 8.73 7.62 5.03
N SER A 99 9.61 7.18 5.95
CA SER A 99 9.35 7.11 7.40
C SER A 99 9.37 8.47 8.15
N LYS A 100 9.84 9.53 7.50
CA LYS A 100 9.98 10.91 7.98
C LYS A 100 9.12 11.92 7.18
N MET A 101 8.54 11.51 6.05
CA MET A 101 7.58 12.33 5.32
C MET A 101 6.32 12.49 6.17
N LYS A 102 5.97 13.74 6.47
CA LYS A 102 4.69 14.07 7.09
C LYS A 102 3.64 14.12 6.00
N HIS A 103 2.58 13.35 6.13
CA HIS A 103 1.43 13.46 5.24
C HIS A 103 0.92 14.92 5.27
N PRO A 104 0.67 15.58 4.12
CA PRO A 104 0.35 17.02 4.08
C PRO A 104 -0.87 17.43 4.91
N ILE A 105 -1.79 16.50 5.14
CA ILE A 105 -2.93 16.65 6.06
C ILE A 105 -2.62 16.02 7.43
N TYR A 106 -2.56 14.68 7.52
CA TYR A 106 -2.45 13.97 8.81
C TYR A 106 -1.20 14.30 9.64
N GLY A 107 -0.13 14.83 9.03
CA GLY A 107 1.07 15.26 9.74
C GLY A 107 0.84 16.41 10.73
N HIS A 108 -0.29 17.10 10.63
CA HIS A 108 -0.73 18.15 11.57
C HIS A 108 -1.51 17.59 12.77
N PHE A 109 -1.89 16.31 12.74
CA PHE A 109 -2.78 15.68 13.73
C PHE A 109 -2.12 14.47 14.40
N VAL A 110 -0.86 14.64 14.78
CA VAL A 110 -0.03 13.61 15.41
C VAL A 110 0.12 13.86 16.92
N ASP A 111 0.35 12.79 17.69
CA ASP A 111 0.66 12.89 19.13
C ASP A 111 2.04 13.54 19.38
N GLU A 112 2.39 13.76 20.65
CA GLU A 112 3.68 14.33 21.06
C GLU A 112 4.90 13.52 20.58
N ARG A 113 4.68 12.25 20.19
CA ARG A 113 5.70 11.34 19.64
C ARG A 113 5.66 11.29 18.12
N GLY A 114 4.86 12.14 17.48
CA GLY A 114 4.73 12.22 16.03
C GLY A 114 3.88 11.11 15.39
N ARG A 115 3.08 10.38 16.18
CA ARG A 115 2.25 9.26 15.67
C ARG A 115 0.82 9.69 15.37
N PHE A 116 0.30 9.26 14.23
CA PHE A 116 -1.12 9.41 13.90
C PHE A 116 -1.90 8.22 14.48
N ILE A 117 -2.86 8.49 15.37
CA ILE A 117 -3.50 7.46 16.21
C ILE A 117 -4.82 6.89 15.65
N LEU A 118 -5.34 7.45 14.55
CA LEU A 118 -6.63 7.04 13.95
C LEU A 118 -6.45 6.22 12.66
N ALA A 119 -5.29 5.58 12.49
CA ALA A 119 -5.04 4.67 11.39
C ALA A 119 -5.16 3.21 11.85
N ASN A 120 -5.56 2.32 10.95
CA ASN A 120 -5.38 0.88 11.16
C ASN A 120 -3.90 0.49 11.09
N ALA A 121 -3.60 -0.81 11.26
CA ALA A 121 -2.24 -1.33 11.23
C ALA A 121 -1.49 -1.02 9.91
N GLU A 122 -2.23 -0.72 8.86
CA GLU A 122 -1.75 -0.40 7.51
C GLU A 122 -1.63 1.11 7.23
N GLY A 123 -1.90 1.97 8.21
CA GLY A 123 -1.85 3.42 8.00
C GLY A 123 -3.10 4.00 7.30
N VAL A 124 -4.15 3.20 7.09
CA VAL A 124 -5.40 3.64 6.46
C VAL A 124 -6.28 4.36 7.47
N VAL A 125 -6.73 5.55 7.09
CA VAL A 125 -7.61 6.41 7.88
C VAL A 125 -9.06 6.27 7.40
N ASP A 126 -10.01 6.24 8.33
CA ASP A 126 -11.41 6.53 8.00
C ASP A 126 -11.57 8.04 7.82
N PHE A 127 -11.51 8.52 6.57
CA PHE A 127 -11.57 9.95 6.32
C PHE A 127 -12.93 10.56 6.66
N GLU A 128 -14.03 9.82 6.48
CA GLU A 128 -15.37 10.33 6.79
C GLU A 128 -15.51 10.58 8.29
N GLU A 129 -15.03 9.65 9.10
CA GLU A 129 -14.97 9.82 10.56
C GLU A 129 -13.96 10.90 10.97
N PHE A 130 -12.75 10.87 10.42
CA PHE A 130 -11.69 11.84 10.71
C PHE A 130 -12.12 13.27 10.38
N SER A 131 -12.80 13.46 9.26
CA SER A 131 -13.21 14.79 8.80
C SER A 131 -14.25 15.44 9.73
N GLN A 132 -14.95 14.69 10.58
CA GLN A 132 -15.87 15.26 11.57
C GLN A 132 -15.15 15.92 12.75
N ARG A 133 -13.83 15.74 12.90
CA ARG A 133 -13.12 16.29 14.05
C ARG A 133 -13.08 17.83 14.02
N PRO A 134 -13.36 18.51 15.15
CA PRO A 134 -13.36 19.98 15.20
C PRO A 134 -12.02 20.62 14.83
N ASP A 135 -10.90 20.00 15.23
CA ASP A 135 -9.55 20.48 14.94
C ASP A 135 -9.20 20.38 13.45
N TYR A 136 -9.60 19.29 12.79
CA TYR A 136 -9.48 19.18 11.33
C TYR A 136 -10.34 20.20 10.60
N GLN A 137 -11.61 20.36 11.02
CA GLN A 137 -12.54 21.33 10.44
C GLN A 137 -12.01 22.76 10.55
N GLN A 138 -11.37 23.11 11.67
CA GLN A 138 -10.71 24.40 11.83
C GLN A 138 -9.50 24.54 10.91
N TRP A 139 -8.59 23.56 10.90
CA TRP A 139 -7.41 23.58 10.05
C TRP A 139 -7.77 23.69 8.57
N ALA A 140 -8.80 22.98 8.10
CA ALA A 140 -9.31 23.07 6.74
C ALA A 140 -9.72 24.51 6.37
N ARG A 141 -10.46 25.19 7.25
CA ARG A 141 -10.82 26.60 7.04
C ARG A 141 -9.59 27.51 7.00
N GLU A 142 -8.59 27.27 7.83
CA GLU A 142 -7.33 28.05 7.84
C GLU A 142 -6.53 27.85 6.54
N GLN A 143 -6.60 26.67 5.93
CA GLN A 143 -6.03 26.41 4.60
C GLN A 143 -6.91 26.92 3.45
N GLY A 144 -8.07 27.50 3.73
CA GLY A 144 -9.01 27.98 2.71
C GLY A 144 -9.72 26.86 1.94
N MET A 145 -9.76 25.64 2.48
CA MET A 145 -10.40 24.49 1.85
C MET A 145 -11.70 24.10 2.55
N GLY A 146 -12.59 23.41 1.82
CA GLY A 146 -13.68 22.66 2.44
C GLY A 146 -13.14 21.47 3.24
N ALA A 147 -13.95 20.92 4.15
CA ALA A 147 -13.57 19.79 4.99
C ALA A 147 -14.02 18.43 4.43
N GLY A 148 -14.57 18.42 3.21
CA GLY A 148 -15.01 17.20 2.54
C GLY A 148 -13.84 16.38 2.01
N LYS A 149 -14.10 15.11 1.68
CA LYS A 149 -13.10 14.22 1.11
C LYS A 149 -12.56 14.73 -0.23
N GLU A 150 -13.44 15.22 -1.09
CA GLU A 150 -13.06 15.78 -2.39
C GLU A 150 -12.18 17.03 -2.26
N ASP A 151 -12.43 17.88 -1.24
CA ASP A 151 -11.60 19.05 -0.96
C ASP A 151 -10.19 18.64 -0.54
N ALA A 152 -10.10 17.65 0.36
CA ALA A 152 -8.83 17.09 0.81
C ALA A 152 -8.04 16.43 -0.33
N GLU A 153 -8.71 15.70 -1.23
CA GLU A 153 -8.10 15.09 -2.41
C GLU A 153 -7.53 16.17 -3.35
N ARG A 154 -8.32 17.21 -3.68
CA ARG A 154 -7.83 18.36 -4.48
C ARG A 154 -6.63 19.05 -3.85
N PHE A 155 -6.66 19.26 -2.53
CA PHE A 155 -5.54 19.86 -1.81
C PHE A 155 -4.25 19.03 -1.98
N LEU A 156 -4.34 17.70 -1.88
CA LEU A 156 -3.19 16.80 -2.04
C LEU A 156 -2.65 16.80 -3.49
N GLU A 157 -3.53 16.84 -4.49
CA GLU A 157 -3.13 16.96 -5.90
C GLU A 157 -2.38 18.27 -6.17
N GLU A 158 -2.90 19.39 -5.68
CA GLU A 158 -2.22 20.69 -5.81
C GLU A 158 -0.89 20.72 -5.08
N PHE A 159 -0.83 20.14 -3.88
CA PHE A 159 0.41 20.02 -3.10
C PHE A 159 1.46 19.23 -3.89
N ALA A 160 1.09 18.06 -4.43
CA ALA A 160 2.00 17.23 -5.22
C ALA A 160 2.51 17.96 -6.48
N ARG A 161 1.63 18.68 -7.19
CA ARG A 161 2.01 19.49 -8.35
C ARG A 161 3.04 20.55 -8.00
N LYS A 162 2.82 21.33 -6.93
CA LYS A 162 3.74 22.39 -6.49
C LYS A 162 5.10 21.84 -6.05
N GLN A 163 5.15 20.64 -5.48
CA GLN A 163 6.42 19.98 -5.15
C GLN A 163 7.20 19.63 -6.43
N ASN A 164 6.53 19.04 -7.42
CA ASN A 164 7.17 18.69 -8.69
C ASN A 164 7.71 19.91 -9.44
N GLU A 165 6.98 21.03 -9.45
CA GLU A 165 7.45 22.30 -10.05
C GLU A 165 8.74 22.83 -9.40
N ARG A 166 8.92 22.64 -8.10
CA ARG A 166 10.13 23.06 -7.36
C ARG A 166 11.36 22.20 -7.64
N HIS A 167 11.19 21.01 -8.22
CA HIS A 167 12.29 20.09 -8.52
C HIS A 167 12.82 20.22 -9.96
N HIS A 168 12.27 21.13 -10.76
CA HIS A 168 12.67 21.39 -12.14
C HIS A 168 13.46 22.71 -12.33
N HIS A 169 13.93 23.32 -11.24
CA HIS A 169 14.84 24.47 -11.21
C HIS A 169 16.11 24.11 -10.46
#